data_AF-A0A920C412-F1
#
_entry.id   AF-A0A920C412-F1
#
_cell.length_a   1.000
_cell.length_b   1.000
_cell.length_c   1.000
_cell.angle_alpha   90.00
_cell.angle_beta   90.00
_cell.angle_gamma   90.00
#
_symmetry.space_group_name_H-M   'P 1'
#
loop_
_entity.id
_entity.type
_entity.pdbx_description
1 polymer ?
#
loop_
_entity_poly.entity_id
_entity_poly.type
_entity_poly.pdbx_seq_one_letter_code
_entity_poly.pdbx_strand_id
1 'polypeptide(L)' 'MKITSLEEKRRQKAMSEMVKLPVYDSIYLNDDGQVMGKLVDYKEIPRYYLENEGDL' A
#
# COMPACT_ATOMS: atom_id res chain seq x y z
N MET A 1 4.04 -23.12 25.99
CA MET A 1 3.13 -22.57 24.96
C MET A 1 3.21 -21.05 25.00
N LYS A 2 3.69 -20.38 23.94
CA LYS A 2 3.61 -18.91 23.83
C LYS A 2 2.17 -18.57 23.48
N ILE A 3 1.37 -18.23 24.48
CA ILE A 3 -0.01 -17.77 24.29
C ILE A 3 0.10 -16.35 23.73
N THR A 4 0.06 -16.21 22.41
CA THR A 4 -0.05 -14.91 21.76
C THR A 4 -1.42 -14.34 22.13
N SER A 5 -1.43 -13.21 22.83
CA SER A 5 -2.67 -12.56 23.25
C SER A 5 -3.57 -12.26 22.04
N LEU A 6 -4.89 -12.33 22.23
CA LEU A 6 -5.88 -11.89 21.24
C LEU A 6 -5.62 -10.45 20.76
N GLU A 7 -5.08 -9.59 21.64
CA GLU A 7 -4.66 -8.23 21.28
C GLU A 7 -3.48 -8.21 20.30
N GLU A 8 -2.48 -9.08 20.49
CA GLU A 8 -1.33 -9.17 19.57
C GLU A 8 -1.77 -9.64 18.19
N LYS A 9 -2.70 -10.61 18.12
CA LYS A 9 -3.31 -11.04 16.86
C LYS A 9 -4.08 -9.92 16.18
N ARG A 10 -4.83 -9.10 16.93
CA ARG A 10 -5.55 -7.94 16.39
C ARG A 10 -4.60 -6.86 15.87
N ARG A 11 -3.51 -6.56 16.59
CA ARG A 11 -2.48 -5.61 16.13
C ARG A 11 -1.75 -6.11 14.88
N GLN A 12 -1.37 -7.40 14.84
CA GLN A 12 -0.74 -7.99 13.66
C GLN A 12 -1.68 -7.98 12.45
N LYS A 13 -2.98 -8.24 12.66
CA LYS A 13 -3.97 -8.13 11.58
C LYS A 13 -4.10 -6.69 11.08
N ALA A 14 -4.23 -5.71 11.99
CA ALA A 14 -4.32 -4.30 11.63
C ALA A 14 -3.07 -3.78 10.90
N MET A 15 -1.86 -4.24 11.29
CA MET A 15 -0.62 -3.89 10.58
C MET A 15 -0.49 -4.60 9.22
N SER A 16 -0.99 -5.84 9.09
CA SER A 16 -1.07 -6.56 7.81
C SER A 16 -2.08 -5.92 6.84
N GLU A 17 -3.05 -5.18 7.39
CA GLU A 17 -4.08 -4.46 6.65
C GLU A 17 -3.63 -3.06 6.19
N MET A 18 -2.42 -2.59 6.54
CA MET A 18 -1.88 -1.32 6.05
C MET A 18 -0.84 -1.56 4.95
N VAL A 19 -0.95 -0.80 3.85
CA VAL A 19 -0.08 -0.90 2.68
C VAL A 19 0.58 0.46 2.44
N LYS A 20 1.85 0.45 2.06
CA LYS A 20 2.60 1.66 1.69
C LYS A 20 2.49 1.86 0.19
N LEU A 21 1.78 2.90 -0.23
CA LEU A 21 1.73 3.31 -1.64
C LEU A 21 2.77 4.38 -1.92
N PRO A 22 3.56 4.23 -3.00
CA PRO A 22 4.45 5.29 -3.45
C PRO A 22 3.63 6.49 -3.97
N VAL A 23 4.03 7.69 -3.58
CA VAL A 23 3.47 8.96 -4.06
C VAL A 23 4.51 9.61 -4.96
N TYR A 24 4.09 9.94 -6.18
CA TYR A 24 4.94 10.59 -7.18
C TYR A 24 4.51 12.06 -7.33
N ASP A 25 5.49 12.96 -7.42
CA ASP A 25 5.26 14.40 -7.66
C ASP A 25 4.80 14.69 -9.09
N SER A 26 5.37 13.93 -10.03
CA SER A 26 5.05 13.98 -11.45
C SER A 26 5.17 12.58 -12.03
N ILE A 27 4.22 12.20 -12.90
CA ILE A 27 4.24 10.97 -13.68
C ILE A 27 4.22 11.37 -15.15
N TYR A 28 5.16 10.88 -15.95
CA TYR A 28 5.26 11.15 -17.38
C TYR A 28 5.76 9.91 -18.13
N LEU A 29 5.47 9.85 -19.43
CA LEU A 29 6.03 8.84 -20.32
C LEU A 29 7.35 9.37 -20.89
N ASN A 30 8.40 8.56 -20.86
CA ASN A 30 9.63 8.88 -21.58
C ASN A 30 9.50 8.52 -23.07
N ASP A 31 10.52 8.86 -23.85
CA ASP A 31 10.56 8.60 -25.30
C ASP A 31 10.57 7.09 -25.64
N ASP A 32 10.94 6.23 -24.69
CA ASP A 32 10.89 4.78 -24.79
C ASP A 32 9.51 4.19 -24.42
N GLY A 33 8.52 5.04 -24.10
CA GLY A 33 7.18 4.63 -23.68
C GLY A 33 7.11 4.06 -22.25
N GLN A 34 8.15 4.25 -21.45
CA GLN A 34 8.20 3.84 -20.05
C GLN A 34 7.62 4.92 -19.15
N VAL A 35 6.84 4.49 -18.16
CA VAL A 35 6.29 5.39 -17.12
C VAL A 35 7.41 5.74 -16.16
N MET A 36 7.76 7.02 -16.14
CA MET A 36 8.74 7.61 -15.24
C MET A 36 8.01 8.50 -14.23
N GLY A 37 8.47 8.50 -12.99
CA GLY A 37 7.93 9.41 -11.99
C GLY A 37 8.94 9.70 -10.89
N LYS A 38 8.88 10.92 -10.36
CA LYS A 38 9.71 11.32 -9.22
C LYS A 38 9.01 10.90 -7.94
N LEU A 39 9.50 9.83 -7.32
CA LEU A 39 9.03 9.38 -6.01
C LEU A 39 9.35 10.43 -4.96
N VAL A 40 8.34 10.88 -4.23
CA VAL A 40 8.50 11.91 -3.18
C VAL A 40 8.13 11.42 -1.80
N ASP A 41 7.21 10.47 -1.69
CA ASP A 41 6.79 9.96 -0.39
C ASP A 41 6.17 8.56 -0.48
N TYR A 42 5.88 7.96 0.67
CA TYR A 42 5.05 6.78 0.80
C TYR A 42 3.89 7.06 1.75
N LYS A 43 2.67 6.86 1.26
CA LYS A 43 1.47 7.00 2.09
C LYS A 43 1.01 5.64 2.60
N GLU A 44 0.85 5.53 3.90
CA GLU A 44 0.23 4.36 4.53
C GLU A 44 -1.28 4.45 4.36
N ILE A 45 -1.86 3.49 3.64
CA ILE A 45 -3.31 3.39 3.44
C ILE A 45 -3.81 2.00 3.85
N PRO A 46 -5.05 1.88 4.34
CA PRO A 46 -5.66 0.58 4.55
C PRO A 46 -5.87 -0.17 3.22
N ARG A 47 -5.54 -1.47 3.22
CA ARG A 47 -5.61 -2.37 2.06
C ARG A 47 -7.01 -2.48 1.46
N TYR A 48 -8.06 -2.37 2.27
CA TYR A 48 -9.44 -2.46 1.78
C TYR A 48 -9.81 -1.34 0.79
N TYR A 49 -9.06 -0.21 0.76
CA TYR A 49 -9.23 0.83 -0.26
C TYR A 49 -8.70 0.41 -1.64
N LEU A 50 -7.83 -0.59 -1.71
CA LEU A 50 -7.26 -1.12 -2.96
C LEU A 50 -8.12 -2.22 -3.58
N GLU A 51 -9.04 -2.81 -2.81
CA GLU A 51 -9.83 -3.98 -3.23
C GLU A 51 -11.11 -3.60 -4.02
N ASN A 52 -11.18 -2.44 -4.68
CA ASN A 52 -12.39 -1.96 -5.37
C ASN A 52 -12.23 -1.55 -6.86
N GLU A 53 -11.18 -1.96 -7.56
CA GLU A 53 -11.06 -1.72 -9.01
C GLU A 53 -10.80 -3.02 -9.80
N GLY A 54 -11.70 -4.01 -9.70
CA GLY A 54 -11.56 -5.28 -10.42
C GLY A 54 -12.84 -6.08 -10.69
N ASP A 55 -14.04 -5.53 -10.44
CA ASP A 55 -15.33 -6.23 -10.62
C ASP A 55 -16.28 -5.48 -11.59
N LEU A 56 -15.77 -5.02 -12.73
CA LEU A 56 -16.58 -4.52 -13.86
C LEU A 56 -16.13 -5.12 -15.19
#